data_AF-A0A022PY17-F1
#
_entry.id   AF-A0A022PY17-F1
#
_cell.length_a   1.000
_cell.length_b   1.000
_cell.length_c   1.000
_cell.angle_alpha   90.00
_cell.angle_beta   90.00
_cell.angle_gamma   90.00
#
_symmetry.space_group_name_H-M   'P 1'
#
loop_
_entity.id
_entity.type
_entity.pdbx_description
1 polymer ?
#
loop_
_entity_poly.entity_id
_entity_poly.type
_entity_poly.pdbx_seq_one_letter_code
_entity_poly.pdbx_strand_id
1 'polypeptide(L)'
;MGSEPETEGCSAEGVILGVDGGTTSTVCVCLPLLPFSDHRQLPDPLPVLGHAAAGSSNHNSVGETAARETLEQVISEALSIAGKNHSAVLAICLGVSGVNHPSDQERVFNWMRNIFPSNVKIYVQNDAVAALASGTMGKLHGCVLIAGTGCIAYGFAEDGREARAAGAGPVLGDWGSGYGIASQALTAVIKAHDGRGPETTLTNCILQSLGLSAPDEIIRWTYADSSWARIAALVPLVVSCAEAGDQVADEILNNSVQELALSVKAVVQRLHLAGEDGNGSFPVVLVGGVLEANKRWDIGKEVTSSILKAYPGAFPIRPKVEPAVGAALFAWNTMMNEAQVNGHR
;
A
#
# COMPACT_ATOMS: atom_id res chain seq x y z
N MET A 1 -22.36 55.73 17.55
CA MET A 1 -22.88 54.49 18.19
C MET A 1 -23.69 53.76 17.14
N GLY A 2 -23.25 52.57 16.78
CA GLY A 2 -23.79 51.78 15.67
C GLY A 2 -22.67 51.00 15.00
N SER A 3 -21.97 50.18 15.79
CA SER A 3 -20.98 49.22 15.32
C SER A 3 -21.69 48.14 14.50
N GLU A 4 -21.36 48.06 13.21
CA GLU A 4 -21.64 46.89 12.38
C GLU A 4 -20.92 45.67 12.97
N PRO A 5 -21.51 44.46 12.89
CA PRO A 5 -20.89 43.27 13.44
C PRO A 5 -19.65 42.95 12.61
N GLU A 6 -18.50 43.00 13.27
CA GLU A 6 -17.27 42.37 12.79
C GLU A 6 -17.57 40.88 12.58
N THR A 7 -17.70 40.48 11.31
CA THR A 7 -17.62 39.08 10.93
C THR A 7 -16.21 38.60 11.26
N GLU A 8 -16.06 38.00 12.43
CA GLU A 8 -14.84 37.34 12.89
C GLU A 8 -14.42 36.25 11.88
N GLY A 9 -13.48 36.60 11.01
CA GLY A 9 -12.32 35.77 10.66
C GLY A 9 -12.56 34.39 10.07
N CYS A 10 -13.37 34.23 9.01
CA CYS A 10 -13.27 33.05 8.14
C CYS A 10 -12.25 33.30 7.02
N SER A 11 -10.95 33.30 7.36
CA SER A 11 -9.87 33.22 6.37
C SER A 11 -8.60 32.61 6.98
N ALA A 12 -8.60 31.28 7.10
CA ALA A 12 -7.36 30.51 7.09
C ALA A 12 -7.65 29.27 6.23
N GLU A 13 -7.03 29.21 5.04
CA GLU A 13 -7.19 28.13 4.07
C GLU A 13 -7.06 26.78 4.77
N GLY A 14 -8.18 26.06 4.89
CA GLY A 14 -8.22 24.73 5.50
C GLY A 14 -7.28 23.77 4.77
N VAL A 15 -6.94 22.67 5.42
CA VAL A 15 -6.05 21.65 4.83
C VAL A 15 -6.59 20.25 5.02
N ILE A 16 -6.10 19.35 4.17
CA ILE A 16 -6.42 17.93 4.20
C ILE A 16 -5.14 17.16 4.47
N LEU A 17 -5.21 16.22 5.42
CA LEU A 17 -4.10 15.35 5.73
C LEU A 17 -4.31 13.96 5.14
N GLY A 18 -3.23 13.34 4.72
CA GLY A 18 -3.21 11.94 4.32
C GLY A 18 -2.02 11.25 4.94
N VAL A 19 -2.27 10.08 5.54
CA VAL A 19 -1.25 9.27 6.19
C VAL A 19 -1.19 7.90 5.55
N ASP A 20 0.01 7.47 5.19
CA ASP A 20 0.34 6.10 4.78
C ASP A 20 1.25 5.48 5.85
N GLY A 21 0.69 4.58 6.66
CA GLY A 21 1.36 3.94 7.78
C GLY A 21 1.73 2.50 7.47
N GLY A 22 3.00 2.26 7.16
CA GLY A 22 3.52 0.92 6.86
C GLY A 22 4.20 0.24 8.04
N THR A 23 4.72 -0.97 7.78
CA THR A 23 5.57 -1.73 8.73
C THR A 23 6.96 -1.14 8.90
N THR A 24 7.48 -0.43 7.91
CA THR A 24 8.85 0.14 7.91
C THR A 24 8.86 1.64 8.14
N SER A 25 7.91 2.35 7.55
CA SER A 25 7.85 3.81 7.54
C SER A 25 6.41 4.30 7.59
N THR A 26 6.23 5.51 8.09
CA THR A 26 4.95 6.22 8.10
C THR A 26 5.16 7.57 7.45
N VAL A 27 4.33 7.94 6.48
CA VAL A 27 4.40 9.23 5.77
C VAL A 27 3.10 9.98 6.01
N CYS A 28 3.20 11.27 6.30
CA CYS A 28 2.07 12.20 6.36
C CYS A 28 2.29 13.34 5.37
N VAL A 29 1.25 13.65 4.60
CA VAL A 29 1.21 14.83 3.72
C VAL A 29 0.08 15.76 4.10
N CYS A 30 0.33 17.05 3.88
CA CYS A 30 -0.62 18.14 4.06
C CYS A 30 -0.89 18.79 2.70
N LEU A 31 -2.14 18.70 2.24
CA LEU A 31 -2.61 19.28 0.98
C LEU A 31 -3.48 20.52 1.25
N PRO A 32 -3.45 21.55 0.39
CA PRO A 32 -4.42 22.64 0.45
C PRO A 32 -5.81 22.12 0.03
N LEU A 33 -6.85 22.93 0.27
CA LEU A 33 -8.13 22.70 -0.41
C LEU A 33 -7.95 22.89 -1.91
N LEU A 34 -8.27 21.85 -2.66
CA LEU A 34 -8.22 21.87 -4.12
C LEU A 34 -9.58 22.37 -4.63
N PRO A 35 -9.64 23.38 -5.51
CA PRO A 35 -10.90 23.95 -5.96
C PRO A 35 -11.80 22.87 -6.58
N PHE A 36 -13.05 22.80 -6.11
CA PHE A 36 -14.08 21.91 -6.64
C PHE A 36 -14.49 22.40 -8.03
N SER A 37 -14.20 21.65 -9.07
CA SER A 37 -14.73 21.92 -10.41
C SER A 37 -15.05 20.61 -11.09
N ASP A 38 -16.31 20.45 -11.49
CA ASP A 38 -16.88 19.22 -12.05
C ASP A 38 -16.12 18.65 -13.25
N HIS A 39 -15.23 19.44 -13.89
CA HIS A 39 -14.42 19.02 -15.03
C HIS A 39 -12.94 19.46 -14.94
N ARG A 40 -12.10 18.52 -14.47
CA ARG A 40 -10.71 18.20 -14.89
C ARG A 40 -9.66 19.32 -14.94
N GLN A 41 -8.84 19.41 -13.89
CA GLN A 41 -7.45 18.92 -13.86
C GLN A 41 -6.91 19.27 -12.48
N LEU A 42 -6.60 18.25 -11.68
CA LEU A 42 -5.75 18.48 -10.52
C LEU A 42 -4.41 19.04 -11.01
N PRO A 43 -3.82 20.03 -10.33
CA PRO A 43 -2.47 20.49 -10.66
C PRO A 43 -1.50 19.30 -10.69
N ASP A 44 -0.63 19.29 -11.70
CA ASP A 44 0.43 18.29 -11.88
C ASP A 44 1.79 19.03 -11.89
N PRO A 45 2.61 18.92 -10.84
CA PRO A 45 2.40 18.11 -9.64
C PRO A 45 1.34 18.69 -8.68
N LEU A 46 0.74 17.83 -7.86
CA LEU A 46 -0.15 18.24 -6.78
C LEU A 46 0.61 19.08 -5.74
N PRO A 47 0.05 20.20 -5.25
CA PRO A 47 0.69 21.01 -4.22
C PRO A 47 0.69 20.27 -2.89
N VAL A 48 1.88 19.99 -2.37
CA VAL A 48 2.11 19.45 -1.02
C VAL A 48 2.65 20.58 -0.16
N LEU A 49 1.87 21.03 0.82
CA LEU A 49 2.26 22.11 1.74
C LEU A 49 3.24 21.61 2.81
N GLY A 50 3.12 20.34 3.19
CA GLY A 50 3.99 19.71 4.18
C GLY A 50 4.06 18.22 3.96
N HIS A 51 5.24 17.66 4.19
CA HIS A 51 5.53 16.24 4.07
C HIS A 51 6.45 15.85 5.22
N ALA A 52 6.08 14.83 5.99
CA ALA A 52 6.90 14.29 7.06
C ALA A 52 6.90 12.76 7.01
N ALA A 53 8.01 12.17 7.43
CA ALA A 53 8.17 10.72 7.47
C ALA A 53 8.87 10.30 8.76
N ALA A 54 8.43 9.17 9.33
CA ALA A 54 9.02 8.56 10.51
C ALA A 54 9.03 7.02 10.36
N GLY A 55 9.35 6.32 11.45
CA GLY A 55 9.39 4.86 11.50
C GLY A 55 8.00 4.19 11.35
N SER A 56 7.92 2.94 11.79
CA SER A 56 6.70 2.13 11.69
C SER A 56 5.56 2.66 12.54
N SER A 57 4.35 2.67 11.99
CA SER A 57 3.09 2.87 12.75
C SER A 57 2.24 1.60 12.85
N ASN A 58 2.81 0.45 12.45
CA ASN A 58 2.13 -0.83 12.62
C ASN A 58 2.23 -1.30 14.08
N HIS A 59 1.11 -1.26 14.81
CA HIS A 59 1.04 -1.66 16.20
C HIS A 59 1.48 -3.12 16.45
N ASN A 60 1.35 -4.01 15.45
CA ASN A 60 1.82 -5.40 15.58
C ASN A 60 3.34 -5.50 15.52
N SER A 61 4.01 -4.50 14.95
CA SER A 61 5.47 -4.47 14.82
C SER A 61 6.15 -3.75 15.97
N VAL A 62 5.62 -2.59 16.40
CA VAL A 62 6.28 -1.71 17.39
C VAL A 62 5.48 -1.53 18.69
N GLY A 63 4.29 -2.12 18.79
CA GLY A 63 3.37 -1.90 19.89
C GLY A 63 2.53 -0.63 19.74
N GLU A 64 1.46 -0.55 20.53
CA GLU A 64 0.45 0.52 20.45
C GLU A 64 1.01 1.91 20.76
N THR A 65 1.78 2.06 21.83
CA THR A 65 2.34 3.36 22.25
C THR A 65 3.23 3.96 21.16
N ALA A 66 4.21 3.19 20.67
CA ALA A 66 5.15 3.66 19.65
C ALA A 66 4.46 3.94 18.32
N ALA A 67 3.46 3.14 17.93
CA ALA A 67 2.66 3.38 16.74
C ALA A 67 1.90 4.70 16.82
N ARG A 68 1.24 4.96 17.96
CA ARG A 68 0.52 6.22 18.20
C ARG A 68 1.46 7.43 18.19
N GLU A 69 2.60 7.35 18.90
CA GLU A 69 3.60 8.41 18.94
C GLU A 69 4.16 8.72 17.54
N THR A 70 4.38 7.69 16.72
CA THR A 70 4.82 7.86 15.33
C THR A 70 3.78 8.61 14.49
N LEU A 71 2.49 8.26 14.62
CA LEU A 71 1.40 8.97 13.94
C LEU A 71 1.32 10.44 14.38
N GLU A 72 1.35 10.69 15.70
CA GLU A 72 1.36 12.03 16.30
C GLU A 72 2.54 12.88 15.79
N GLN A 73 3.73 12.27 15.71
CA GLN A 73 4.94 12.91 15.23
C GLN A 73 4.79 13.36 13.76
N VAL A 74 4.46 12.45 12.85
CA VAL A 74 4.39 12.79 11.41
C VAL A 74 3.28 13.79 11.10
N ILE A 75 2.16 13.73 11.81
CA ILE A 75 1.07 14.70 11.68
C ILE A 75 1.54 16.09 12.12
N SER A 76 2.15 16.18 13.30
CA SER A 76 2.63 17.45 13.86
C SER A 76 3.72 18.08 13.00
N GLU A 77 4.65 17.27 12.49
CA GLU A 77 5.74 17.72 11.64
C GLU A 77 5.25 18.18 10.27
N ALA A 78 4.35 17.44 9.62
CA ALA A 78 3.76 17.84 8.34
C ALA A 78 2.96 19.15 8.46
N LEU A 79 2.21 19.35 9.56
CA LEU A 79 1.50 20.60 9.83
C LEU A 79 2.47 21.77 10.08
N SER A 80 3.53 21.53 10.86
CA SER A 80 4.57 22.52 11.13
C SER A 80 5.25 23.00 9.85
N ILE A 81 5.64 22.08 8.96
CA ILE A 81 6.23 22.39 7.64
C ILE A 81 5.25 23.21 6.79
N ALA A 82 3.96 22.87 6.83
CA ALA A 82 2.91 23.61 6.12
C ALA A 82 2.59 24.99 6.73
N GLY A 83 3.15 25.34 7.90
CA GLY A 83 2.78 26.54 8.64
C GLY A 83 1.32 26.52 9.13
N LYS A 84 0.78 25.32 9.39
CA LYS A 84 -0.60 25.08 9.83
C LYS A 84 -0.61 24.47 11.24
N ASN A 85 -1.80 24.41 11.82
CA ASN A 85 -2.05 23.77 13.11
C ASN A 85 -3.23 22.79 13.00
N HIS A 86 -3.49 22.03 14.06
CA HIS A 86 -4.56 21.03 14.08
C HIS A 86 -5.96 21.63 13.80
N SER A 87 -6.23 22.88 14.16
CA SER A 87 -7.51 23.55 13.90
C SER A 87 -7.73 23.94 12.44
N ALA A 88 -6.68 23.99 11.62
CA ALA A 88 -6.81 24.23 10.17
C ALA A 88 -7.18 22.95 9.39
N VAL A 89 -7.06 21.77 10.01
CA VAL A 89 -7.36 20.49 9.36
C VAL A 89 -8.86 20.32 9.26
N LEU A 90 -9.36 20.04 8.06
CA LEU A 90 -10.78 19.76 7.83
C LEU A 90 -11.07 18.26 7.78
N ALA A 91 -10.16 17.50 7.15
CA ALA A 91 -10.23 16.05 7.12
C ALA A 91 -8.84 15.41 7.13
N ILE A 92 -8.78 14.18 7.62
CA ILE A 92 -7.62 13.31 7.58
C ILE A 92 -8.05 11.90 7.20
N CYS A 93 -7.29 11.25 6.32
CA CYS A 93 -7.36 9.79 6.14
C CYS A 93 -6.05 9.15 6.60
N LEU A 94 -6.17 8.12 7.44
CA LEU A 94 -5.08 7.28 7.87
C LEU A 94 -5.22 5.90 7.22
N GLY A 95 -4.42 5.63 6.19
CA GLY A 95 -4.25 4.28 5.64
C GLY A 95 -3.14 3.57 6.40
N VAL A 96 -3.48 2.68 7.32
CA VAL A 96 -2.49 2.07 8.23
C VAL A 96 -2.49 0.55 8.11
N SER A 97 -1.31 0.00 7.87
CA SER A 97 -1.05 -1.43 7.86
C SER A 97 -1.42 -2.04 9.21
N GLY A 98 -2.16 -3.14 9.17
CA GLY A 98 -2.67 -3.82 10.36
C GLY A 98 -4.06 -3.37 10.80
N VAL A 99 -4.62 -2.31 10.20
CA VAL A 99 -6.04 -1.99 10.33
C VAL A 99 -6.84 -2.92 9.42
N ASN A 100 -7.34 -4.02 9.98
CA ASN A 100 -8.04 -5.06 9.24
C ASN A 100 -9.44 -5.36 9.77
N HIS A 101 -9.71 -5.01 11.03
CA HIS A 101 -10.98 -5.25 11.71
C HIS A 101 -11.56 -3.92 12.22
N PRO A 102 -12.90 -3.80 12.38
CA PRO A 102 -13.52 -2.60 12.94
C PRO A 102 -12.93 -2.16 14.30
N SER A 103 -12.48 -3.10 15.12
CA SER A 103 -11.79 -2.80 16.39
C SER A 103 -10.45 -2.09 16.21
N ASP A 104 -9.73 -2.37 15.12
CA ASP A 104 -8.46 -1.71 14.81
C ASP A 104 -8.72 -0.28 14.32
N GLN A 105 -9.78 -0.12 13.49
CA GLN A 105 -10.24 1.19 13.03
C GLN A 105 -10.64 2.08 14.21
N GLU A 106 -11.46 1.56 15.12
CA GLU A 106 -11.92 2.27 16.31
C GLU A 106 -10.75 2.68 17.23
N ARG A 107 -9.75 1.81 17.39
CA ARG A 107 -8.56 2.09 18.20
C ARG A 107 -7.78 3.29 17.66
N VAL A 108 -7.40 3.25 16.37
CA VAL A 108 -6.64 4.34 15.74
C VAL A 108 -7.48 5.63 15.71
N PHE A 109 -8.78 5.52 15.46
CA PHE A 109 -9.70 6.66 15.48
C PHE A 109 -9.75 7.32 16.87
N ASN A 110 -9.78 6.53 17.94
CA ASN A 110 -9.76 7.05 19.31
C ASN A 110 -8.45 7.75 19.65
N TRP A 111 -7.30 7.28 19.13
CA TRP A 111 -6.04 8.03 19.26
C TRP A 111 -6.15 9.40 18.60
N MET A 112 -6.68 9.46 17.37
CA MET A 112 -6.78 10.70 16.61
C MET A 112 -7.79 11.70 17.19
N ARG A 113 -8.87 11.23 17.81
CA ARG A 113 -9.86 12.08 18.49
C ARG A 113 -9.29 12.92 19.64
N ASN A 114 -8.19 12.47 20.25
CA ASN A 114 -7.54 13.22 21.33
C ASN A 114 -6.63 14.35 20.80
N ILE A 115 -6.31 14.33 19.50
CA ILE A 115 -5.35 15.23 18.86
C ILE A 115 -6.09 16.32 18.05
N PHE A 116 -7.16 15.92 17.38
CA PHE A 116 -7.93 16.82 16.51
C PHE A 116 -9.17 17.40 17.19
N PRO A 117 -9.55 18.65 16.86
CA PRO A 117 -10.85 19.21 17.21
C PRO A 117 -12.03 18.33 16.73
N SER A 118 -13.17 18.43 17.41
CA SER A 118 -14.34 17.57 17.16
C SER A 118 -14.98 17.75 15.78
N ASN A 119 -14.71 18.85 15.09
CA ASN A 119 -15.21 19.13 13.74
C ASN A 119 -14.37 18.50 12.62
N VAL A 120 -13.18 17.95 12.92
CA VAL A 120 -12.32 17.31 11.92
C VAL A 120 -12.89 15.95 11.53
N LYS A 121 -12.99 15.69 10.21
CA LYS A 121 -13.39 14.39 9.67
C LYS A 121 -12.21 13.43 9.69
N ILE A 122 -12.31 12.34 10.45
CA ILE A 122 -11.25 11.34 10.59
C ILE A 122 -11.70 10.06 9.92
N TYR A 123 -10.97 9.64 8.89
CA TYR A 123 -11.15 8.37 8.20
C TYR A 123 -9.99 7.45 8.53
N VAL A 124 -10.28 6.26 9.06
CA VAL A 124 -9.27 5.24 9.34
C VAL A 124 -9.52 4.06 8.42
N GLN A 125 -8.50 3.71 7.66
CA GLN A 125 -8.58 2.74 6.58
C GLN A 125 -7.37 1.80 6.61
N ASN A 126 -7.50 0.69 5.88
CA ASN A 126 -6.37 -0.16 5.54
C ASN A 126 -5.40 0.61 4.62
N ASP A 127 -4.10 0.34 4.71
CA ASP A 127 -3.07 0.92 3.83
C ASP A 127 -3.35 0.67 2.34
N ALA A 128 -4.00 -0.44 2.00
CA ALA A 128 -4.44 -0.71 0.63
C ALA A 128 -5.43 0.33 0.08
N VAL A 129 -6.19 1.02 0.93
CA VAL A 129 -7.07 2.11 0.50
C VAL A 129 -6.25 3.32 0.04
N ALA A 130 -5.21 3.69 0.79
CA ALA A 130 -4.30 4.77 0.43
C ALA A 130 -3.57 4.46 -0.89
N ALA A 131 -3.11 3.21 -1.05
CA ALA A 131 -2.47 2.72 -2.25
C ALA A 131 -3.39 2.69 -3.48
N LEU A 132 -4.66 2.27 -3.33
CA LEU A 132 -5.64 2.35 -4.41
C LEU A 132 -5.90 3.81 -4.80
N ALA A 133 -6.15 4.65 -3.79
CA ALA A 133 -6.48 6.06 -3.97
C ALA A 133 -5.36 6.87 -4.65
N SER A 134 -4.09 6.50 -4.49
CA SER A 134 -2.97 7.17 -5.18
C SER A 134 -2.93 6.90 -6.68
N GLY A 135 -3.43 5.74 -7.13
CA GLY A 135 -3.58 5.41 -8.55
C GLY A 135 -4.87 5.99 -9.16
N THR A 136 -5.92 6.18 -8.35
CA THR A 136 -7.26 6.59 -8.82
C THR A 136 -7.64 8.03 -8.46
N MET A 137 -6.69 8.82 -7.94
CA MET A 137 -6.88 10.21 -7.52
C MET A 137 -8.00 10.36 -6.47
N GLY A 138 -7.95 9.53 -5.43
CA GLY A 138 -8.88 9.58 -4.29
C GLY A 138 -10.20 8.86 -4.50
N LYS A 139 -10.41 8.16 -5.63
CA LYS A 139 -11.65 7.40 -5.90
C LYS A 139 -11.50 5.94 -5.50
N LEU A 140 -12.43 5.41 -4.71
CA LEU A 140 -12.44 3.97 -4.39
C LEU A 140 -13.23 3.19 -5.43
N HIS A 141 -12.55 2.85 -6.52
CA HIS A 141 -13.08 1.98 -7.56
C HIS A 141 -11.94 1.19 -8.21
N GLY A 142 -12.17 -0.09 -8.47
CA GLY A 142 -11.21 -1.00 -9.11
C GLY A 142 -10.45 -1.85 -8.09
N CYS A 143 -9.24 -2.26 -8.44
CA CYS A 143 -8.40 -3.13 -7.62
C CYS A 143 -7.02 -2.51 -7.44
N VAL A 144 -6.43 -2.64 -6.25
CA VAL A 144 -5.01 -2.46 -6.02
C VAL A 144 -4.36 -3.82 -5.79
N LEU A 145 -3.17 -4.01 -6.35
CA LEU A 145 -2.26 -5.10 -6.04
C LEU A 145 -1.01 -4.49 -5.42
N ILE A 146 -0.75 -4.85 -4.17
CA ILE A 146 0.47 -4.48 -3.46
C ILE A 146 1.35 -5.73 -3.40
N ALA A 147 2.61 -5.63 -3.84
CA ALA A 147 3.62 -6.65 -3.59
C ALA A 147 4.95 -6.00 -3.20
N GLY A 148 5.28 -6.12 -1.92
CA GLY A 148 6.55 -5.72 -1.30
C GLY A 148 7.05 -6.88 -0.45
N THR A 149 7.39 -6.63 0.81
CA THR A 149 7.72 -7.71 1.77
C THR A 149 6.59 -8.73 1.89
N GLY A 150 5.34 -8.27 2.01
CA GLY A 150 4.11 -9.06 1.88
C GLY A 150 3.37 -8.71 0.58
N CYS A 151 2.20 -9.29 0.35
CA CYS A 151 1.34 -8.93 -0.78
C CYS A 151 -0.15 -8.98 -0.46
N ILE A 152 -0.94 -8.18 -1.15
CA ILE A 152 -2.40 -8.13 -1.01
C ILE A 152 -3.02 -7.64 -2.31
N ALA A 153 -4.17 -8.21 -2.67
CA ALA A 153 -5.09 -7.62 -3.64
C ALA A 153 -6.33 -7.12 -2.88
N TYR A 154 -6.70 -5.86 -3.08
CA TYR A 154 -7.87 -5.25 -2.44
C TYR A 154 -8.61 -4.38 -3.44
N GLY A 155 -9.94 -4.34 -3.38
CA GLY A 155 -10.71 -3.60 -4.37
C GLY A 155 -12.06 -3.15 -3.87
N PHE A 156 -12.63 -2.23 -4.64
CA PHE A 156 -13.93 -1.61 -4.39
C PHE A 156 -14.75 -1.55 -5.68
N ALA A 157 -16.02 -1.94 -5.60
CA ALA A 157 -17.01 -1.68 -6.63
C ALA A 157 -17.60 -0.27 -6.47
N GLU A 158 -18.25 0.27 -7.51
CA GLU A 158 -18.85 1.61 -7.46
C GLU A 158 -19.96 1.74 -6.40
N ASP A 159 -20.59 0.63 -6.04
CA ASP A 159 -21.62 0.55 -5.00
C ASP A 159 -21.04 0.48 -3.57
N GLY A 160 -19.70 0.57 -3.43
CA GLY A 160 -19.00 0.55 -2.15
C GLY A 160 -18.71 -0.85 -1.60
N ARG A 161 -19.12 -1.94 -2.27
CA ARG A 161 -18.69 -3.29 -1.88
C ARG A 161 -17.17 -3.40 -2.01
N GLU A 162 -16.57 -4.07 -1.04
CA GLU A 162 -15.13 -4.30 -0.99
C GLU A 162 -14.77 -5.80 -0.98
N ALA A 163 -13.56 -6.11 -1.44
CA ALA A 163 -13.09 -7.49 -1.48
C ALA A 163 -11.56 -7.56 -1.37
N ARG A 164 -11.07 -8.48 -0.53
CA ARG A 164 -9.64 -8.76 -0.32
C ARG A 164 -9.25 -10.16 -0.75
N ALA A 165 -8.07 -10.35 -1.34
CA ALA A 165 -7.41 -11.64 -1.55
C ALA A 165 -5.92 -11.53 -1.20
N ALA A 166 -5.30 -12.63 -0.77
CA ALA A 166 -3.97 -12.64 -0.13
C ALA A 166 -3.93 -11.70 1.10
N GLY A 167 -2.74 -11.31 1.56
CA GLY A 167 -2.53 -10.47 2.74
C GLY A 167 -2.74 -11.23 4.05
N ALA A 168 -2.62 -12.55 4.02
CA ALA A 168 -2.75 -13.41 5.20
C ALA A 168 -1.41 -13.61 5.93
N GLY A 169 -0.32 -13.07 5.38
CA GLY A 169 1.03 -13.25 5.86
C GLY A 169 1.70 -14.50 5.31
N PRO A 170 3.02 -14.60 5.46
CA PRO A 170 3.86 -15.59 4.77
C PRO A 170 3.66 -17.03 5.25
N VAL A 171 3.04 -17.24 6.41
CA VAL A 171 2.73 -18.59 6.92
C VAL A 171 1.50 -19.17 6.21
N LEU A 172 0.53 -18.31 5.89
CA LEU A 172 -0.77 -18.71 5.34
C LEU A 172 -0.85 -18.49 3.82
N GLY A 173 0.17 -17.88 3.21
CA GLY A 173 0.19 -17.59 1.79
C GLY A 173 1.21 -16.50 1.46
N ASP A 174 0.77 -15.53 0.67
CA ASP A 174 1.59 -14.44 0.15
C ASP A 174 2.81 -14.90 -0.66
N TRP A 175 2.68 -16.00 -1.39
CA TRP A 175 3.74 -16.60 -2.22
C TRP A 175 4.22 -15.69 -3.37
N GLY A 176 3.40 -14.72 -3.74
CA GLY A 176 3.74 -13.64 -4.67
C GLY A 176 4.53 -12.49 -4.07
N SER A 177 4.64 -12.41 -2.74
CA SER A 177 5.39 -11.38 -2.04
C SER A 177 6.90 -11.59 -2.11
N GLY A 178 7.67 -10.58 -1.74
CA GLY A 178 9.11 -10.69 -1.65
C GLY A 178 9.56 -11.72 -0.61
N TYR A 179 8.87 -11.82 0.53
CA TYR A 179 9.12 -12.91 1.47
C TYR A 179 8.80 -14.27 0.83
N GLY A 180 7.66 -14.39 0.14
CA GLY A 180 7.23 -15.63 -0.51
C GLY A 180 8.22 -16.11 -1.57
N ILE A 181 8.70 -15.21 -2.43
CA ILE A 181 9.72 -15.48 -3.45
C ILE A 181 11.01 -15.96 -2.80
N ALA A 182 11.53 -15.20 -1.82
CA ALA A 182 12.79 -15.51 -1.17
C ALA A 182 12.72 -16.79 -0.32
N SER A 183 11.61 -17.04 0.36
CA SER A 183 11.39 -18.26 1.15
C SER A 183 11.39 -19.51 0.27
N GLN A 184 10.76 -19.44 -0.92
CA GLN A 184 10.83 -20.50 -1.91
C GLN A 184 12.27 -20.73 -2.41
N ALA A 185 13.04 -19.66 -2.62
CA ALA A 185 14.45 -19.77 -3.01
C ALA A 185 15.32 -20.41 -1.91
N LEU A 186 15.17 -20.00 -0.65
CA LEU A 186 15.85 -20.64 0.49
C LEU A 186 15.46 -22.12 0.59
N THR A 187 14.17 -22.45 0.40
CA THR A 187 13.69 -23.82 0.37
C THR A 187 14.31 -24.63 -0.77
N ALA A 188 14.48 -24.03 -1.94
CA ALA A 188 15.13 -24.65 -3.09
C ALA A 188 16.61 -24.96 -2.82
N VAL A 189 17.34 -24.03 -2.17
CA VAL A 189 18.74 -24.27 -1.76
C VAL A 189 18.85 -25.45 -0.79
N ILE A 190 17.97 -25.54 0.22
CA ILE A 190 17.97 -26.66 1.17
C ILE A 190 17.62 -27.98 0.46
N LYS A 191 16.63 -27.97 -0.44
CA LYS A 191 16.28 -29.17 -1.24
C LYS A 191 17.41 -29.62 -2.17
N ALA A 192 18.14 -28.69 -2.77
CA ALA A 192 19.31 -29.01 -3.59
C ALA A 192 20.42 -29.66 -2.73
N HIS A 193 20.67 -29.12 -1.54
CA HIS A 193 21.67 -29.64 -0.60
C HIS A 193 21.36 -31.03 -0.07
N ASP A 194 20.10 -31.30 0.30
CA ASP A 194 19.68 -32.60 0.84
C ASP A 194 19.27 -33.63 -0.23
N GLY A 195 19.38 -33.28 -1.51
CA GLY A 195 19.13 -34.16 -2.65
C GLY A 195 17.65 -34.35 -3.01
N ARG A 196 16.72 -33.58 -2.43
CA ARG A 196 15.28 -33.59 -2.78
C ARG A 196 14.91 -32.70 -3.95
N GLY A 197 15.83 -31.83 -4.40
CA GLY A 197 15.63 -30.90 -5.51
C GLY A 197 16.81 -30.88 -6.47
N PRO A 198 16.63 -30.27 -7.65
CA PRO A 198 17.71 -30.10 -8.61
C PRO A 198 18.80 -29.16 -8.09
N GLU A 199 20.01 -29.27 -8.63
CA GLU A 199 21.05 -28.26 -8.42
C GLU A 199 20.60 -26.90 -8.96
N THR A 200 20.98 -25.82 -8.26
CA THR A 200 20.62 -24.45 -8.62
C THR A 200 21.75 -23.49 -8.27
N THR A 201 21.94 -22.48 -9.12
CA THR A 201 22.86 -21.37 -8.90
C THR A 201 22.46 -20.51 -7.70
N LEU A 202 21.20 -20.57 -7.27
CA LEU A 202 20.70 -19.92 -6.05
C LEU A 202 21.54 -20.28 -4.82
N THR A 203 22.04 -21.53 -4.75
CA THR A 203 22.86 -21.99 -3.62
C THR A 203 24.09 -21.11 -3.45
N ASN A 204 24.92 -20.98 -4.49
CA ASN A 204 26.15 -20.21 -4.40
C ASN A 204 25.87 -18.70 -4.25
N CYS A 205 24.86 -18.18 -4.97
CA CYS A 205 24.52 -16.76 -4.92
C CYS A 205 24.03 -16.33 -3.52
N ILE A 206 23.16 -17.12 -2.89
CA ILE A 206 22.63 -16.82 -1.56
C ILE A 206 23.73 -16.98 -0.51
N LEU A 207 24.50 -18.07 -0.54
CA LEU A 207 25.59 -18.29 0.42
C LEU A 207 26.63 -17.15 0.37
N GLN A 208 27.04 -16.76 -0.84
CA GLN A 208 27.97 -15.65 -1.03
C GLN A 208 27.40 -14.33 -0.51
N SER A 209 26.13 -14.02 -0.82
CA SER A 209 25.49 -12.79 -0.36
C SER A 209 25.33 -12.74 1.16
N LEU A 210 25.15 -13.90 1.81
CA LEU A 210 24.97 -14.00 3.26
C LEU A 210 26.28 -14.24 4.02
N GLY A 211 27.39 -14.46 3.33
CA GLY A 211 28.68 -14.80 3.93
C GLY A 211 28.71 -16.16 4.63
N LEU A 212 27.90 -17.11 4.15
CA LEU A 212 27.79 -18.46 4.71
C LEU A 212 28.68 -19.45 3.94
N SER A 213 29.22 -20.45 4.63
CA SER A 213 30.13 -21.44 4.01
C SER A 213 29.42 -22.70 3.53
N ALA A 214 28.25 -23.01 4.08
CA ALA A 214 27.46 -24.19 3.72
C ALA A 214 25.94 -23.93 3.76
N PRO A 215 25.13 -24.66 2.94
CA PRO A 215 23.67 -24.56 2.95
C PRO A 215 23.01 -24.78 4.32
N ASP A 216 23.55 -25.67 5.15
CA ASP A 216 22.99 -25.93 6.50
C ASP A 216 23.03 -24.70 7.42
N GLU A 217 23.94 -23.75 7.18
CA GLU A 217 24.01 -22.50 7.94
C GLU A 217 22.81 -21.57 7.68
N ILE A 218 22.09 -21.76 6.55
CA ILE A 218 20.87 -21.02 6.23
C ILE A 218 19.81 -21.24 7.31
N ILE A 219 19.75 -22.43 7.92
CA ILE A 219 18.80 -22.73 8.99
C ILE A 219 19.04 -21.77 10.17
N ARG A 220 20.29 -21.70 10.64
CA ARG A 220 20.66 -20.79 11.74
C ARG A 220 20.42 -19.34 11.35
N TRP A 221 20.81 -18.95 10.14
CA TRP A 221 20.61 -17.59 9.64
C TRP A 221 19.12 -17.21 9.61
N THR A 222 18.24 -18.11 9.16
CA THR A 222 16.80 -17.87 9.02
C THR A 222 16.12 -17.73 10.38
N TYR A 223 16.43 -18.60 11.34
CA TYR A 223 15.77 -18.58 12.66
C TYR A 223 16.42 -17.61 13.66
N ALA A 224 17.57 -17.02 13.35
CA ALA A 224 18.21 -16.02 14.20
C ALA A 224 17.46 -14.68 14.25
N ASP A 225 16.64 -14.37 13.25
CA ASP A 225 15.90 -13.11 13.15
C ASP A 225 14.60 -13.36 12.37
N SER A 226 13.46 -13.02 12.97
CA SER A 226 12.12 -13.21 12.41
C SER A 226 11.70 -12.12 11.41
N SER A 227 12.57 -11.16 11.10
CA SER A 227 12.31 -10.05 10.18
C SER A 227 11.97 -10.54 8.76
N TRP A 228 10.74 -10.27 8.31
CA TRP A 228 10.32 -10.60 6.95
C TRP A 228 11.09 -9.80 5.90
N ALA A 229 11.44 -8.55 6.21
CA ALA A 229 12.18 -7.68 5.31
C ALA A 229 13.57 -8.25 4.98
N ARG A 230 14.22 -8.87 5.97
CA ARG A 230 15.53 -9.52 5.79
C ARG A 230 15.47 -10.70 4.83
N ILE A 231 14.39 -11.48 4.87
CA ILE A 231 14.14 -12.57 3.91
C ILE A 231 13.81 -11.99 2.53
N ALA A 232 12.87 -11.05 2.46
CA ALA A 232 12.45 -10.42 1.20
C ALA A 232 13.59 -9.69 0.46
N ALA A 233 14.62 -9.24 1.17
CA ALA A 233 15.82 -8.63 0.59
C ALA A 233 16.62 -9.58 -0.33
N LEU A 234 16.33 -10.88 -0.34
CA LEU A 234 16.97 -11.86 -1.23
C LEU A 234 16.35 -11.91 -2.64
N VAL A 235 15.20 -11.28 -2.88
CA VAL A 235 14.50 -11.28 -4.19
C VAL A 235 15.42 -10.87 -5.35
N PRO A 236 16.27 -9.83 -5.26
CA PRO A 236 17.16 -9.46 -6.35
C PRO A 236 18.13 -10.58 -6.77
N LEU A 237 18.52 -11.46 -5.85
CA LEU A 237 19.35 -12.63 -6.16
C LEU A 237 18.57 -13.66 -6.97
N VAL A 238 17.31 -13.90 -6.60
CA VAL A 238 16.42 -14.82 -7.34
C VAL A 238 16.22 -14.33 -8.77
N VAL A 239 15.93 -13.04 -8.93
CA VAL A 239 15.83 -12.38 -10.24
C VAL A 239 17.14 -12.56 -11.02
N SER A 240 18.28 -12.27 -10.42
CA SER A 240 19.59 -12.38 -11.09
C SER A 240 19.90 -13.82 -11.54
N CYS A 241 19.56 -14.83 -10.74
CA CYS A 241 19.71 -16.24 -11.10
C CYS A 241 18.80 -16.63 -12.28
N ALA A 242 17.53 -16.20 -12.27
CA ALA A 242 16.62 -16.45 -13.39
C ALA A 242 17.13 -15.79 -14.68
N GLU A 243 17.60 -14.53 -14.60
CA GLU A 243 18.20 -13.82 -15.74
C GLU A 243 19.47 -14.48 -16.29
N ALA A 244 20.17 -15.25 -15.44
CA ALA A 244 21.34 -16.06 -15.80
C ALA A 244 20.97 -17.45 -16.35
N GLY A 245 19.68 -17.79 -16.42
CA GLY A 245 19.18 -19.05 -17.00
C GLY A 245 18.93 -20.17 -15.98
N ASP A 246 18.89 -19.86 -14.68
CA ASP A 246 18.55 -20.83 -13.64
C ASP A 246 17.05 -21.20 -13.70
N GLN A 247 16.76 -22.46 -14.03
CA GLN A 247 15.39 -22.96 -14.17
C GLN A 247 14.59 -22.91 -12.86
N VAL A 248 15.25 -23.15 -11.71
CA VAL A 248 14.57 -23.16 -10.41
C VAL A 248 14.16 -21.75 -10.01
N ALA A 249 15.05 -20.77 -10.22
CA ALA A 249 14.73 -19.37 -10.01
C ALA A 249 13.61 -18.88 -10.95
N ASP A 250 13.67 -19.26 -12.23
CA ASP A 250 12.63 -18.93 -13.22
C ASP A 250 11.25 -19.49 -12.81
N GLU A 251 11.18 -20.77 -12.40
CA GLU A 251 9.96 -21.40 -11.89
C GLU A 251 9.40 -20.68 -10.67
N ILE A 252 10.25 -20.30 -9.70
CA ILE A 252 9.82 -19.57 -8.50
C ILE A 252 9.16 -18.25 -8.91
N LEU A 253 9.78 -17.48 -9.80
CA LEU A 253 9.25 -16.18 -10.20
C LEU A 253 7.96 -16.32 -11.02
N ASN A 254 7.87 -17.31 -11.91
CA ASN A 254 6.64 -17.62 -12.64
C ASN A 254 5.50 -18.02 -11.69
N ASN A 255 5.76 -18.85 -10.69
CA ASN A 255 4.75 -19.21 -9.69
C ASN A 255 4.27 -17.98 -8.91
N SER A 256 5.18 -17.09 -8.51
CA SER A 256 4.83 -15.84 -7.84
C SER A 256 3.98 -14.92 -8.73
N VAL A 257 4.25 -14.84 -10.03
CA VAL A 257 3.40 -14.12 -11.00
C VAL A 257 1.97 -14.69 -11.00
N GLN A 258 1.84 -16.02 -11.04
CA GLN A 258 0.52 -16.67 -11.04
C GLN A 258 -0.25 -16.39 -9.75
N GLU A 259 0.41 -16.46 -8.59
CA GLU A 259 -0.22 -16.19 -7.28
C GLU A 259 -0.72 -14.74 -7.17
N LEU A 260 0.07 -13.77 -7.65
CA LEU A 260 -0.34 -12.37 -7.70
C LEU A 260 -1.53 -12.16 -8.66
N ALA A 261 -1.48 -12.75 -9.85
CA ALA A 261 -2.57 -12.65 -10.83
C ALA A 261 -3.86 -13.31 -10.33
N LEU A 262 -3.76 -14.47 -9.66
CA LEU A 262 -4.88 -15.15 -9.02
C LEU A 262 -5.52 -14.29 -7.91
N SER A 263 -4.70 -13.57 -7.15
CA SER A 263 -5.19 -12.66 -6.11
C SER A 263 -6.03 -11.53 -6.70
N VAL A 264 -5.56 -10.88 -7.77
CA VAL A 264 -6.34 -9.86 -8.50
C VAL A 264 -7.60 -10.47 -9.09
N LYS A 265 -7.50 -11.63 -9.74
CA LYS A 265 -8.64 -12.35 -10.33
C LYS A 265 -9.74 -12.60 -9.29
N ALA A 266 -9.37 -13.03 -8.09
CA ALA A 266 -10.32 -13.31 -7.02
C ALA A 266 -11.06 -12.05 -6.54
N VAL A 267 -10.40 -10.90 -6.48
CA VAL A 267 -11.03 -9.60 -6.17
C VAL A 267 -11.99 -9.17 -7.27
N VAL A 268 -11.52 -9.17 -8.52
CA VAL A 268 -12.31 -8.79 -9.71
C VAL A 268 -13.61 -9.60 -9.81
N GLN A 269 -13.55 -10.92 -9.58
CA GLN A 269 -14.72 -11.79 -9.66
C GLN A 269 -15.75 -11.51 -8.55
N ARG A 270 -15.32 -11.37 -7.30
CA ARG A 270 -16.26 -11.13 -6.18
C ARG A 270 -16.96 -9.78 -6.30
N LEU A 271 -16.25 -8.78 -6.82
CA LEU A 271 -16.78 -7.43 -6.99
C LEU A 271 -17.51 -7.24 -8.33
N HIS A 272 -17.35 -8.17 -9.27
CA HIS A 272 -17.86 -8.05 -10.64
C HIS A 272 -17.31 -6.79 -11.34
N LEU A 273 -16.04 -6.44 -11.12
CA LEU A 273 -15.43 -5.22 -11.67
C LEU A 273 -15.39 -5.20 -13.20
N ALA A 274 -15.33 -6.37 -13.82
CA ALA A 274 -15.33 -6.53 -15.27
C ALA A 274 -16.75 -6.52 -15.89
N GLY A 275 -17.80 -6.25 -15.11
CA GLY A 275 -19.19 -6.34 -15.57
C GLY A 275 -19.65 -7.78 -15.86
N GLU A 276 -20.91 -7.94 -16.26
CA GLU A 276 -21.51 -9.25 -16.56
C GLU A 276 -20.92 -9.93 -17.80
N ASP A 277 -20.48 -9.14 -18.77
CA ASP A 277 -19.90 -9.62 -20.03
C ASP A 277 -18.37 -9.79 -19.98
N GLY A 278 -17.74 -9.43 -18.85
CA GLY A 278 -16.29 -9.52 -18.64
C GLY A 278 -15.45 -8.44 -19.33
N ASN A 279 -16.08 -7.44 -19.98
CA ASN A 279 -15.40 -6.40 -20.75
C ASN A 279 -15.45 -5.00 -20.10
N GLY A 280 -16.05 -4.89 -18.92
CA GLY A 280 -16.08 -3.66 -18.14
C GLY A 280 -14.68 -3.10 -17.88
N SER A 281 -14.56 -1.78 -17.96
CA SER A 281 -13.30 -1.06 -17.75
C SER A 281 -13.09 -0.76 -16.27
N PHE A 282 -11.97 -1.18 -15.69
CA PHE A 282 -11.63 -0.91 -14.30
C PHE A 282 -10.12 -0.74 -14.07
N PRO A 283 -9.70 0.13 -13.14
CA PRO A 283 -8.29 0.34 -12.87
C PRO A 283 -7.72 -0.82 -12.05
N VAL A 284 -6.46 -1.17 -12.34
CA VAL A 284 -5.66 -2.06 -11.49
C VAL A 284 -4.40 -1.32 -11.06
N VAL A 285 -4.39 -0.81 -9.83
CA VAL A 285 -3.26 -0.06 -9.28
C VAL A 285 -2.18 -1.03 -8.79
N LEU A 286 -0.94 -0.83 -9.23
CA LEU A 286 0.21 -1.69 -8.91
C LEU A 286 1.17 -0.92 -8.00
N VAL A 287 1.42 -1.45 -6.79
CA VAL A 287 2.28 -0.82 -5.78
C VAL A 287 3.26 -1.83 -5.18
N GLY A 288 4.48 -1.37 -4.87
CA GLY A 288 5.48 -2.14 -4.11
C GLY A 288 6.63 -2.65 -4.96
N GLY A 289 7.79 -2.79 -4.30
CA GLY A 289 9.07 -3.04 -4.96
C GLY A 289 9.17 -4.36 -5.74
N VAL A 290 8.33 -5.35 -5.47
CA VAL A 290 8.30 -6.61 -6.26
C VAL A 290 7.72 -6.36 -7.65
N LEU A 291 6.83 -5.37 -7.80
CA LEU A 291 6.21 -4.99 -9.08
C LEU A 291 7.02 -3.93 -9.84
N GLU A 292 8.11 -3.42 -9.25
CA GLU A 292 9.03 -2.52 -9.92
C GLU A 292 9.82 -3.28 -11.01
N ALA A 293 10.16 -2.57 -12.08
CA ALA A 293 10.78 -3.19 -13.25
C ALA A 293 12.23 -3.58 -12.93
N ASN A 294 12.61 -4.85 -13.18
CA ASN A 294 14.01 -5.25 -13.25
C ASN A 294 14.46 -5.34 -14.72
N LYS A 295 15.73 -5.67 -14.95
CA LYS A 295 16.37 -5.49 -16.26
C LYS A 295 15.79 -6.41 -17.33
N ARG A 296 15.83 -7.72 -17.13
CA ARG A 296 15.33 -8.73 -18.07
C ARG A 296 14.11 -9.46 -17.52
N TRP A 297 14.05 -9.69 -16.21
CA TRP A 297 12.89 -10.29 -15.57
C TRP A 297 12.00 -9.24 -14.88
N ASP A 298 10.74 -9.11 -15.29
CA ASP A 298 9.83 -8.09 -14.75
C ASP A 298 8.52 -8.73 -14.28
N ILE A 299 8.44 -9.00 -12.97
CA ILE A 299 7.25 -9.58 -12.32
C ILE A 299 6.04 -8.68 -12.56
N GLY A 300 6.19 -7.35 -12.45
CA GLY A 300 5.11 -6.41 -12.66
C GLY A 300 4.53 -6.48 -14.06
N LYS A 301 5.39 -6.61 -15.08
CA LYS A 301 4.98 -6.78 -16.48
C LYS A 301 4.29 -8.13 -16.72
N GLU A 302 4.81 -9.22 -16.18
CA GLU A 302 4.21 -10.56 -16.36
C GLU A 302 2.88 -10.71 -15.63
N VAL A 303 2.74 -10.13 -14.43
CA VAL A 303 1.46 -10.04 -13.72
C VAL A 303 0.47 -9.21 -14.52
N THR A 304 0.89 -8.05 -15.03
CA THR A 304 0.06 -7.19 -15.89
C THR A 304 -0.43 -7.95 -17.13
N SER A 305 0.47 -8.64 -17.83
CA SER A 305 0.15 -9.47 -18.99
C SER A 305 -0.87 -10.56 -18.64
N SER A 306 -0.70 -11.23 -17.50
CA SER A 306 -1.63 -12.27 -17.02
C SER A 306 -3.02 -11.70 -16.70
N ILE A 307 -3.07 -10.53 -16.07
CA ILE A 307 -4.33 -9.82 -15.77
C ILE A 307 -5.04 -9.42 -17.06
N LEU A 308 -4.34 -8.79 -18.00
CA LEU A 308 -4.92 -8.32 -19.28
C LEU A 308 -5.41 -9.46 -20.17
N LYS A 309 -4.76 -10.63 -20.13
CA LYS A 309 -5.23 -11.84 -20.81
C LYS A 309 -6.57 -12.33 -20.25
N ALA A 310 -6.78 -12.21 -18.94
CA ALA A 310 -8.01 -12.62 -18.28
C ALA A 310 -9.11 -11.54 -18.34
N TYR A 311 -8.72 -10.26 -18.31
CA TYR A 311 -9.60 -9.11 -18.26
C TYR A 311 -9.09 -8.00 -19.19
N PRO A 312 -9.49 -8.02 -20.48
CA PRO A 312 -9.05 -7.03 -21.46
C PRO A 312 -9.46 -5.59 -21.14
N GLY A 313 -10.53 -5.41 -20.34
CA GLY A 313 -10.98 -4.09 -19.85
C GLY A 313 -10.19 -3.55 -18.65
N ALA A 314 -9.32 -4.36 -18.04
CA ALA A 314 -8.44 -3.88 -16.98
C ALA A 314 -7.44 -2.88 -17.55
N PHE A 315 -7.21 -1.76 -16.85
CA PHE A 315 -6.13 -0.84 -17.20
C PHE A 315 -5.17 -0.67 -16.00
N PRO A 316 -3.95 -1.21 -16.09
CA PRO A 316 -2.95 -1.11 -15.04
C PRO A 316 -2.50 0.33 -14.82
N ILE A 317 -2.36 0.74 -13.56
CA ILE A 317 -1.88 2.05 -13.16
C ILE A 317 -0.70 1.88 -12.22
N ARG A 318 0.41 2.56 -12.52
CA ARG A 318 1.44 2.86 -11.53
C ARG A 318 1.17 4.26 -10.98
N PRO A 319 0.94 4.42 -9.66
CA PRO A 319 0.69 5.73 -9.08
C PRO A 319 1.80 6.73 -9.43
N LYS A 320 1.40 7.96 -9.76
CA LYS A 320 2.33 9.09 -9.94
C LYS A 320 2.63 9.82 -8.64
N VAL A 321 1.87 9.50 -7.60
CA VAL A 321 1.96 10.10 -6.27
C VAL A 321 2.03 8.99 -5.24
N GLU A 322 2.60 9.30 -4.08
CA GLU A 322 2.70 8.37 -2.97
C GLU A 322 1.33 8.05 -2.34
N PRO A 323 1.19 6.90 -1.65
CA PRO A 323 -0.08 6.52 -1.02
C PRO A 323 -0.62 7.55 -0.02
N ALA A 324 0.25 8.29 0.69
CA ALA A 324 -0.18 9.34 1.61
C ALA A 324 -0.97 10.46 0.89
N VAL A 325 -0.56 10.84 -0.34
CA VAL A 325 -1.32 11.77 -1.19
C VAL A 325 -2.66 11.14 -1.61
N GLY A 326 -2.66 9.84 -1.95
CA GLY A 326 -3.88 9.09 -2.20
C GLY A 326 -4.87 9.15 -1.04
N ALA A 327 -4.40 8.93 0.18
CA ALA A 327 -5.20 9.04 1.41
C ALA A 327 -5.78 10.45 1.58
N ALA A 328 -4.98 11.50 1.38
CA ALA A 328 -5.47 12.88 1.47
C ALA A 328 -6.56 13.17 0.42
N LEU A 329 -6.39 12.73 -0.83
CA LEU A 329 -7.40 12.87 -1.87
C LEU A 329 -8.68 12.10 -1.55
N PHE A 330 -8.55 10.91 -0.95
CA PHE A 330 -9.70 10.13 -0.48
C PHE A 330 -10.47 10.87 0.64
N ALA A 331 -9.76 11.41 1.64
CA ALA A 331 -10.38 12.21 2.70
C ALA A 331 -11.13 13.42 2.14
N TRP A 332 -10.51 14.11 1.18
CA TRP A 332 -11.10 15.25 0.49
C TRP A 332 -12.40 14.89 -0.23
N ASN A 333 -12.36 13.88 -1.11
CA ASN A 333 -13.51 13.45 -1.90
C ASN A 333 -14.66 12.97 -1.00
N THR A 334 -14.35 12.23 0.06
CA THR A 334 -15.36 11.69 0.98
C THR A 334 -16.04 12.82 1.76
N MET A 335 -15.26 13.76 2.30
CA MET A 335 -15.80 14.92 3.01
C MET A 335 -16.70 15.78 2.10
N MET A 336 -16.30 16.01 0.85
CA MET A 336 -17.10 16.78 -0.12
C MET A 336 -18.42 16.09 -0.46
N ASN A 337 -18.39 14.77 -0.69
CA ASN A 337 -19.61 14.00 -0.97
C ASN A 337 -20.58 14.03 0.21
N GLU A 338 -20.08 13.89 1.45
CA GLU A 338 -20.91 14.02 2.66
C GLU A 338 -21.58 15.41 2.79
N ALA A 339 -20.84 16.48 2.45
CA ALA A 339 -21.37 17.84 2.50
C ALA A 339 -22.50 18.07 1.47
N GLN A 340 -22.35 17.54 0.26
CA GLN A 340 -23.39 17.64 -0.79
C GLN A 340 -24.67 16.91 -0.41
N VAL A 341 -24.57 15.69 0.14
CA VAL A 341 -25.73 14.91 0.60
C VAL A 341 -26.48 15.61 1.73
N ASN A 342 -25.75 16.25 2.66
CA ASN A 342 -26.36 16.96 3.79
C ASN A 342 -26.96 18.32 3.39
N GLY A 343 -26.49 18.96 2.32
CA GLY A 343 -27.06 20.21 1.80
C GLY A 343 -28.35 20.04 0.99
N HIS A 344 -28.74 18.80 0.67
CA HIS A 344 -29.98 18.45 -0.06
C HIS A 344 -31.09 17.87 0.85
N ARG A 345 -30.90 17.94 2.18
CA ARG A 345 -31.91 17.60 3.20
C ARG A 345 -32.35 18.85 3.93
#